data_AF-A0A734TKF4-F1
#
_entry.id   AF-A0A734TKF4-F1
#
_cell.length_a   1.000
_cell.length_b   1.000
_cell.length_c   1.000
_cell.angle_alpha   90.00
_cell.angle_beta   90.00
_cell.angle_gamma   90.00
#
_symmetry.space_group_name_H-M   'P 1'
#
loop_
_entity.id
_entity.type
_entity.pdbx_description
1 polymer ?
#
loop_
_entity_poly.entity_id
_entity_poly.type
_entity_poly.pdbx_seq_one_letter_code
_entity_poly.pdbx_strand_id
1 'polypeptide(L)' 'MSQNNYLIDKRVILDCERMTLSCAGESITISESERSLLIAFHEGLFKKDDL' A
#
# COMPACT_ATOMS: atom_id res chain seq x y z
N MET A 1 -3.54 9.88 16.19
CA MET A 1 -2.93 10.04 14.86
C MET A 1 -2.59 8.66 14.37
N SER A 2 -3.46 8.04 13.57
CA SER A 2 -3.26 6.67 13.10
C SER A 2 -2.14 6.64 12.07
N GLN A 3 -0.96 6.12 12.44
CA GLN A 3 0.21 5.99 11.57
C GLN A 3 0.09 4.80 10.61
N ASN A 4 -1.08 4.59 10.00
CA ASN A 4 -1.38 3.39 9.21
C ASN A 4 -1.45 3.64 7.70
N ASN A 5 -1.06 4.84 7.26
CA ASN A 5 -1.06 5.21 5.84
C ASN A 5 0.35 5.15 5.28
N TYR A 6 0.53 4.40 4.20
CA TYR A 6 1.82 4.20 3.54
C TYR A 6 1.83 4.85 2.17
N LEU A 7 2.93 5.53 1.82
CA LEU A 7 3.14 6.08 0.49
C LEU A 7 3.85 5.02 -0.36
N ILE A 8 3.08 4.29 -1.18
CA ILE A 8 3.60 3.17 -1.97
C ILE A 8 4.37 3.69 -3.20
N ASP A 9 3.86 4.74 -3.82
CA ASP A 9 4.51 5.49 -4.91
C ASP A 9 4.18 6.98 -4.72
N LYS A 10 4.86 7.88 -5.44
CA LYS A 10 4.77 9.35 -5.27
C LYS A 10 3.35 9.93 -5.24
N ARG A 11 2.35 9.19 -5.73
CA ARG A 11 0.94 9.61 -5.80
C ARG A 11 -0.05 8.57 -5.24
N VAL A 12 0.43 7.42 -4.78
CA VAL A 12 -0.43 6.31 -4.32
C VAL A 12 -0.32 6.18 -2.81
N ILE A 13 -1.42 6.40 -2.11
CA ILE A 13 -1.52 6.27 -0.66
C ILE A 13 -2.32 5.02 -0.34
N LEU A 14 -1.70 4.12 0.41
CA LEU A 14 -2.37 2.99 1.04
C LEU A 14 -2.93 3.41 2.39
N ASP A 15 -4.24 3.26 2.57
CA ASP A 15 -4.93 3.40 3.85
C ASP A 15 -5.24 1.99 4.39
N CYS A 16 -4.50 1.57 5.42
CA CYS A 16 -4.65 0.23 5.99
C CYS A 16 -5.90 0.08 6.87
N GLU A 17 -6.48 1.17 7.37
CA GLU A 17 -7.72 1.09 8.16
C GLU A 17 -8.91 0.92 7.23
N ARG A 18 -8.93 1.65 6.12
CA ARG A 18 -10.00 1.60 5.13
C ARG A 18 -9.86 0.48 4.12
N MET A 19 -8.70 -0.18 4.07
CA MET A 19 -8.37 -1.18 3.06
C MET A 19 -8.48 -0.61 1.64
N THR A 20 -7.94 0.60 1.44
CA THR A 20 -8.04 1.31 0.16
C THR A 20 -6.70 1.85 -0.33
N LEU A 21 -6.53 1.85 -1.64
CA LEU A 21 -5.52 2.64 -2.33
C LEU A 21 -6.17 3.88 -2.93
N SER A 22 -5.56 5.04 -2.70
CA SER A 22 -6.01 6.30 -3.29
C SER A 22 -4.93 6.91 -4.17
N CYS A 23 -5.32 7.39 -5.34
CA CYS A 23 -4.46 8.06 -6.30
C CYS A 23 -5.26 9.13 -7.06
N ALA A 24 -4.75 10.36 -7.10
CA ALA A 24 -5.33 11.46 -7.89
C ALA A 24 -6.86 11.70 -7.72
N GLY A 25 -7.40 11.41 -6.52
CA GLY A 25 -8.84 11.58 -6.21
C GLY A 25 -9.69 10.34 -6.47
N GLU A 26 -9.12 9.29 -7.05
CA GLU A 26 -9.75 7.97 -7.17
C GLU A 26 -9.32 7.09 -5.99
N SER A 27 -10.24 6.23 -5.55
CA SER A 27 -10.00 5.28 -4.46
C SER A 27 -10.51 3.91 -4.88
N ILE A 28 -9.68 2.89 -4.71
CA ILE A 28 -10.06 1.50 -4.92
C ILE A 28 -9.92 0.73 -3.62
N THR A 29 -10.81 -0.22 -3.38
CA THR A 29 -10.71 -1.15 -2.27
C THR A 29 -9.77 -2.28 -2.65
N ILE A 30 -8.96 -2.73 -1.69
CA ILE A 30 -8.04 -3.84 -1.87
C ILE A 30 -8.32 -4.95 -0.86
N SER A 31 -7.95 -6.16 -1.22
CA SER A 31 -7.99 -7.33 -0.36
C SER A 31 -6.89 -7.32 0.71
N GLU A 32 -7.03 -8.19 1.70
CA GLU A 32 -6.02 -8.39 2.74
C GLU A 32 -4.68 -8.87 2.19
N SER A 33 -4.71 -9.75 1.18
CA SER A 33 -3.51 -10.25 0.51
C SER A 33 -2.78 -9.14 -0.24
N GLU A 34 -3.51 -8.28 -0.96
CA GLU A 34 -2.94 -7.11 -1.64
C GLU A 34 -2.33 -6.12 -0.66
N ARG A 35 -3.02 -5.83 0.46
CA ARG A 35 -2.48 -5.00 1.53
C ARG A 35 -1.17 -5.57 2.07
N SER A 36 -1.15 -6.86 2.38
CA SER A 36 0.03 -7.53 2.94
C SER A 36 1.23 -7.47 1.98
N LEU A 37 0.98 -7.65 0.68
CA LEU A 37 2.01 -7.53 -0.35
C LEU A 37 2.56 -6.09 -0.45
N LEU A 38 1.68 -5.09 -0.42
CA LEU A 38 2.08 -3.68 -0.52
C LEU A 38 2.90 -3.23 0.70
N ILE A 39 2.55 -3.70 1.89
CA ILE A 39 3.32 -3.44 3.11
C ILE A 39 4.70 -4.09 2.99
N ALA A 40 4.78 -5.37 2.60
CA ALA A 40 6.06 -6.06 2.43
C ALA A 40 6.96 -5.39 1.37
N PHE A 41 6.37 -4.88 0.30
CA PHE A 41 7.08 -4.09 -0.71
C PHE A 41 7.60 -2.78 -0.14
N HIS A 42 6.75 -2.02 0.58
CA HIS A 42 7.13 -0.75 1.20
C HIS A 42 8.24 -0.92 2.25
N GLU A 43 8.19 -2.00 3.03
CA GLU A 43 9.23 -2.34 4.02
C GLU A 43 10.53 -2.87 3.40
N GLY A 44 10.57 -3.05 2.07
CA GLY A 44 11.75 -3.55 1.36
C GLY A 44 12.03 -5.03 1.60
N LEU A 45 11.03 -5.79 2.09
CA LEU A 45 11.12 -7.24 2.27
C LEU A 45 11.11 -7.99 0.93
N PHE A 46 10.60 -7.36 -0.12
CA PHE A 46 10.75 -7.82 -1.51
C PHE A 46 11.91 -7.08 -2.19
N LYS A 47 13.04 -7.76 -2.39
CA LYS A 47 14.07 -7.29 -3.32
C LYS A 47 13.67 -7.71 -4.73
N LYS A 48 13.79 -6.77 -5.67
CA LYS A 48 13.44 -6.95 -7.08
C LYS A 48 14.24 -8.07 -7.77
N ASP A 49 15.28 -8.59 -7.13
CA ASP A 49 16.12 -9.69 -7.59
C ASP A 49 15.54 -11.09 -7.33
N ASP A 50 14.45 -11.23 -6.54
CA ASP A 50 13.82 -12.52 -6.21
C ASP A 50 12.63 -12.92 -7.13
N LEU A 51 12.40 -12.19 -8.24
CA LEU A 51 11.30 -12.45 -9.19
C LEU A 51 11.83 -12.70 -10.61
#